data_AF-A0A5C3KLC1-F1
#
_entry.id   AF-A0A5C3KLC1-F1
#
_cell.length_a   1.000
_cell.length_b   1.000
_cell.length_c   1.000
_cell.angle_alpha   90.00
_cell.angle_beta   90.00
_cell.angle_gamma   90.00
#
_symmetry.space_group_name_H-M   'P 1'
#
loop_
_entity.id
_entity.type
_entity.pdbx_description
1 polymer ?
#
loop_
_entity_poly.entity_id
_entity_poly.type
_entity_poly.pdbx_seq_one_letter_code
_entity_poly.pdbx_strand_id
1 'polypeptide(L)'
;MKRKMQQNMTFETMDLFATFKKWHTTHIELWRHAAVCALDLGKDPKNLENGVLFISVKAKNNIADLPLNRKFEIVGGFILTMEEAYSVMDGMAKPFLDECKPENEHMQRKGGIGICPIFMMLEEAKMVDIVKVLLPKPVDAVKMQKVNDWGRAWSMQLAGAVQFA
;
A
#
# COMPACT_ATOMS: atom_id res chain seq x y z
N MET A 1 22.29 -17.88 2.32
CA MET A 1 21.49 -17.84 1.08
C MET A 1 21.02 -16.42 0.68
N LYS A 2 21.54 -15.34 1.30
CA LYS A 2 21.22 -13.92 0.99
C LYS A 2 21.79 -13.37 -0.34
N ARG A 3 22.39 -14.20 -1.19
CA ARG A 3 23.29 -13.76 -2.28
C ARG A 3 22.79 -13.97 -3.71
N LYS A 4 21.63 -14.61 -3.92
CA LYS A 4 21.19 -15.02 -5.28
C LYS A 4 20.10 -14.18 -5.92
N MET A 5 19.46 -13.23 -5.21
CA MET A 5 18.44 -12.32 -5.77
C MET A 5 18.86 -10.85 -5.80
N GLN A 6 20.07 -10.51 -5.36
CA GLN A 6 20.70 -9.20 -5.64
C GLN A 6 21.51 -9.20 -6.94
N GLN A 7 21.47 -10.29 -7.71
CA GLN A 7 22.25 -10.40 -8.95
C GLN A 7 21.45 -9.84 -10.13
N ASN A 8 21.89 -8.67 -10.59
CA ASN A 8 21.54 -7.95 -11.81
C ASN A 8 20.36 -6.95 -11.75
N MET A 9 20.25 -6.15 -10.68
CA MET A 9 19.55 -4.86 -10.82
C MET A 9 20.45 -3.89 -11.59
N THR A 10 19.95 -3.34 -12.69
CA THR A 10 20.64 -2.27 -13.40
C THR A 10 20.54 -0.97 -12.58
N PHE A 11 21.46 -0.03 -12.82
CA PHE A 11 21.41 1.30 -12.21
C PHE A 11 20.06 1.99 -12.48
N GLU A 12 19.53 1.82 -13.69
CA GLU A 12 18.23 2.34 -14.12
C GLU A 12 17.07 1.74 -13.29
N THR A 13 17.10 0.44 -12.99
CA THR A 13 16.09 -0.19 -12.12
C THR A 13 16.14 0.36 -10.69
N MET A 14 17.33 0.63 -10.17
CA MET A 14 17.50 1.21 -8.83
C MET A 14 16.97 2.64 -8.73
N ASP A 15 17.24 3.48 -9.74
CA ASP A 15 16.76 4.87 -9.76
C ASP A 15 15.23 4.95 -9.96
N LEU A 16 14.67 4.07 -10.78
CA LEU A 16 13.22 3.94 -10.93
C LEU A 16 12.56 3.54 -9.61
N PHE A 17 13.12 2.56 -8.89
CA PHE A 17 12.59 2.14 -7.59
C PHE A 17 12.72 3.24 -6.52
N ALA A 18 13.83 4.00 -6.51
CA ALA A 18 13.97 5.15 -5.62
C ALA A 18 12.95 6.25 -5.93
N THR A 19 12.66 6.48 -7.22
CA THR A 19 11.63 7.42 -7.66
C THR A 19 10.22 6.94 -7.28
N PHE A 20 9.95 5.65 -7.45
CA PHE A 20 8.73 4.99 -7.00
C PHE A 20 8.52 5.16 -5.49
N LYS A 21 9.60 5.01 -4.70
CA LYS A 21 9.54 5.24 -3.25
C LYS A 21 9.14 6.65 -2.86
N LYS A 22 9.71 7.63 -3.56
CA LYS A 22 9.35 9.04 -3.36
C LYS A 22 7.93 9.34 -3.86
N TRP A 23 7.47 8.65 -4.90
CA TRP A 23 6.14 8.87 -5.45
C TRP A 23 5.05 8.38 -4.51
N HIS A 24 5.12 7.16 -3.97
CA HIS A 24 4.03 6.69 -3.12
C HIS A 24 3.92 7.52 -1.83
N THR A 25 4.99 8.16 -1.35
CA THR A 25 4.87 9.05 -0.18
C THR A 25 4.08 10.32 -0.47
N THR A 26 3.96 10.77 -1.73
CA THR A 26 3.13 11.93 -2.10
C THR A 26 1.63 11.64 -2.00
N HIS A 27 1.24 10.37 -1.85
CA HIS A 27 -0.15 9.90 -1.92
C HIS A 27 -0.63 9.25 -0.62
N ILE A 28 0.05 9.50 0.51
CA ILE A 28 -0.20 8.79 1.78
C ILE A 28 -1.65 8.87 2.28
N GLU A 29 -2.31 10.00 2.05
CA GLU A 29 -3.71 10.21 2.42
C GLU A 29 -4.66 9.34 1.59
N LEU A 30 -4.34 9.14 0.30
CA LEU A 30 -5.11 8.26 -0.58
C LEU A 30 -4.95 6.79 -0.18
N TRP A 31 -3.74 6.37 0.22
CA TRP A 31 -3.52 5.02 0.74
C TRP A 31 -4.30 4.76 2.03
N ARG A 32 -4.33 5.75 2.92
CA ARG A 32 -5.11 5.68 4.16
C ARG A 32 -6.60 5.52 3.86
N HIS A 33 -7.10 6.33 2.93
CA HIS A 33 -8.51 6.26 2.52
C HIS A 33 -8.85 4.93 1.85
N ALA A 34 -7.98 4.44 0.96
CA ALA A 34 -8.12 3.13 0.34
C ALA A 34 -8.19 2.01 1.38
N ALA A 35 -7.27 1.99 2.35
CA ALA A 35 -7.24 0.97 3.40
C ALA A 35 -8.52 1.01 4.26
N VAL A 36 -8.98 2.21 4.62
CA VAL A 36 -10.23 2.39 5.37
C VAL A 36 -11.44 1.86 4.62
N CYS A 37 -11.57 2.15 3.31
CA CYS A 37 -12.72 1.71 2.52
C CYS A 37 -12.63 0.23 2.16
N ALA A 38 -11.45 -0.25 1.73
CA ALA A 38 -11.24 -1.62 1.29
C ALA A 38 -11.52 -2.64 2.40
N LEU A 39 -11.10 -2.32 3.64
CA LEU A 39 -11.27 -3.19 4.80
C LEU A 39 -12.50 -2.81 5.65
N ASP A 40 -13.33 -1.87 5.20
CA ASP A 40 -14.54 -1.43 5.92
C ASP A 40 -14.27 -1.01 7.39
N LEU A 41 -13.19 -0.26 7.61
CA LEU A 41 -12.65 -0.01 8.95
C LEU A 41 -13.45 0.99 9.78
N GLY A 42 -14.26 1.83 9.15
CA GLY A 42 -15.21 2.69 9.86
C GLY A 42 -16.40 1.91 10.39
N LYS A 43 -16.78 0.78 9.78
CA LYS A 43 -17.79 -0.12 10.34
C LYS A 43 -17.21 -1.03 11.42
N ASP A 44 -16.10 -1.70 11.12
CA ASP A 44 -15.41 -2.58 12.06
C ASP A 44 -13.88 -2.41 11.97
N PRO A 45 -13.26 -1.68 12.91
CA PRO A 45 -11.80 -1.54 12.98
C PRO A 45 -11.03 -2.87 13.04
N LYS A 46 -11.64 -3.96 13.52
CA LYS A 46 -10.99 -5.27 13.62
C LYS A 46 -10.75 -5.92 12.25
N ASN A 47 -11.43 -5.47 11.20
CA ASN A 47 -11.18 -5.97 9.85
C ASN A 47 -9.74 -5.73 9.38
N LEU A 48 -8.99 -4.83 10.03
CA LEU A 48 -7.55 -4.69 9.80
C LEU A 48 -6.78 -6.01 9.97
N GLU A 49 -7.21 -6.88 10.89
CA GLU A 49 -6.55 -8.16 11.16
C GLU A 49 -6.77 -9.20 10.05
N ASN A 50 -7.76 -8.96 9.19
CA ASN A 50 -8.23 -9.92 8.21
C ASN A 50 -7.65 -9.73 6.80
N GLY A 51 -6.97 -8.61 6.54
CA GLY A 51 -6.51 -8.33 5.18
C GLY A 51 -5.37 -7.34 5.02
N VAL A 52 -4.65 -7.52 3.92
CA VAL A 52 -3.54 -6.70 3.44
C VAL A 52 -3.88 -6.23 2.03
N LEU A 53 -3.70 -4.95 1.74
CA LEU A 53 -3.91 -4.46 0.38
C LEU A 53 -2.70 -4.81 -0.48
N PHE A 54 -2.96 -5.38 -1.65
CA PHE A 54 -1.99 -5.50 -2.73
C PHE A 54 -2.37 -4.52 -3.84
N ILE A 55 -1.39 -3.76 -4.32
CA ILE A 55 -1.56 -2.76 -5.38
C ILE A 55 -0.48 -2.99 -6.43
N SER A 56 -0.90 -3.11 -7.69
CA SER A 56 0.02 -3.13 -8.82
C SER A 56 0.15 -1.73 -9.41
N VAL A 57 1.39 -1.32 -9.67
CA VAL A 57 1.77 0.02 -10.12
C VAL A 57 2.67 -0.12 -11.34
N LYS A 58 2.47 0.80 -12.29
CA LYS A 58 3.23 0.89 -13.52
C LYS A 58 3.83 2.29 -13.69
N ALA A 59 5.03 2.37 -14.26
CA ALA A 59 5.60 3.64 -14.70
C ALA A 59 4.91 4.12 -15.98
N LYS A 60 4.64 5.43 -16.08
CA LYS A 60 4.12 6.00 -17.32
C LYS A 60 5.21 6.11 -18.38
N ASN A 61 4.82 5.98 -19.64
CA ASN A 61 5.76 6.00 -20.77
C ASN A 61 6.60 7.30 -20.84
N ASN A 62 6.06 8.44 -20.39
CA ASN A 62 6.72 9.75 -20.38
C ASN A 62 7.18 10.17 -18.96
N ILE A 63 7.57 9.21 -18.11
CA ILE A 63 7.92 9.44 -16.70
C ILE A 63 9.00 10.51 -16.48
N ALA A 64 9.91 10.71 -17.43
CA ALA A 64 10.97 11.71 -17.34
C ALA A 64 10.41 13.15 -17.30
N ASP A 65 9.32 13.40 -18.01
CA ASP A 65 8.72 14.72 -18.20
C ASP A 65 7.62 15.03 -17.16
N LEU A 66 7.23 14.04 -16.36
CA LEU A 66 6.14 14.17 -15.42
C LEU A 66 6.62 14.64 -14.04
N PRO A 67 5.85 15.50 -13.34
CA PRO A 67 6.12 15.82 -11.95
C PRO A 67 5.99 14.56 -11.09
N LEU A 68 6.68 14.54 -9.94
CA LEU A 68 6.84 13.34 -9.11
C LEU A 68 5.52 12.60 -8.85
N ASN A 69 4.47 13.31 -8.41
CA ASN A 69 3.15 12.74 -8.08
C ASN A 69 2.44 12.08 -9.28
N ARG A 70 2.83 12.40 -10.52
CA ARG A 70 2.20 11.95 -11.77
C ARG A 70 2.94 10.82 -12.47
N LYS A 71 4.15 10.45 -12.02
CA LYS A 71 5.08 9.54 -12.70
C LYS A 71 4.60 8.10 -12.88
N PHE A 72 3.73 7.63 -12.00
CA PHE A 72 3.22 6.26 -12.02
C PHE A 72 1.69 6.25 -12.07
N GLU A 73 1.14 5.08 -12.36
CA GLU A 73 -0.29 4.80 -12.35
C GLU A 73 -0.58 3.45 -11.68
N ILE A 74 -1.76 3.34 -11.07
CA ILE A 74 -2.22 2.08 -10.49
C ILE A 74 -2.93 1.31 -11.58
N VAL A 75 -2.50 0.07 -11.79
CA VAL A 75 -3.08 -0.82 -12.81
C VAL A 75 -4.04 -1.84 -12.21
N GLY A 76 -3.95 -2.08 -10.90
CA GLY A 76 -4.89 -2.94 -10.20
C GLY A 76 -4.65 -2.98 -8.71
N GLY A 77 -5.58 -3.60 -8.00
CA GLY A 77 -5.42 -3.89 -6.58
C GLY A 77 -6.49 -4.85 -6.09
N PHE A 78 -6.12 -5.63 -5.07
CA PHE A 78 -6.99 -6.60 -4.42
C PHE A 78 -6.59 -6.76 -2.95
N ILE A 79 -7.47 -7.37 -2.16
CA ILE A 79 -7.24 -7.63 -0.75
C ILE A 79 -6.73 -9.07 -0.64
N LEU A 80 -5.56 -9.23 -0.03
CA LEU A 80 -5.02 -10.51 0.38
C LEU A 80 -5.48 -10.80 1.80
N THR A 81 -5.86 -12.03 2.08
CA THR A 81 -5.86 -12.54 3.46
C THR A 81 -4.44 -12.55 4.00
N MET A 82 -4.29 -12.63 5.33
CA MET A 82 -2.96 -12.76 5.95
C MET A 82 -2.20 -14.00 5.45
N GLU A 83 -2.89 -15.12 5.23
CA GLU A 83 -2.29 -16.35 4.70
C GLU A 83 -1.76 -16.14 3.28
N GLU A 84 -2.58 -15.57 2.39
CA GLU A 84 -2.14 -15.27 1.03
C GLU A 84 -1.00 -14.24 1.02
N ALA A 85 -1.02 -13.24 1.91
CA ALA A 85 0.05 -12.28 2.05
C ALA A 85 1.41 -12.91 2.42
N TYR A 86 1.40 -13.94 3.29
CA TYR A 86 2.64 -14.70 3.59
C TYR A 86 3.14 -15.50 2.38
N SER A 87 2.22 -16.08 1.60
CA SER A 87 2.52 -16.90 0.43
C SER A 87 3.02 -16.08 -0.78
N VAL A 88 2.41 -14.92 -1.05
CA VAL A 88 2.69 -14.10 -2.24
C VAL A 88 4.12 -13.57 -2.29
N MET A 89 4.78 -13.43 -1.15
CA MET A 89 6.16 -12.92 -1.10
C MET A 89 7.22 -13.98 -0.81
N ASP A 90 6.93 -15.27 -1.01
CA ASP A 90 7.88 -16.38 -0.86
C ASP A 90 8.68 -16.32 0.46
N GLY A 91 7.96 -16.04 1.56
CA GLY A 91 8.56 -15.89 2.89
C GLY A 91 9.21 -14.53 3.19
N MET A 92 9.34 -13.62 2.22
CA MET A 92 9.83 -12.26 2.46
C MET A 92 8.80 -11.39 3.19
N ALA A 93 7.49 -11.63 3.03
CA ALA A 93 6.45 -10.89 3.74
C ALA A 93 6.52 -11.12 5.25
N LYS A 94 6.90 -12.33 5.67
CA LYS A 94 6.75 -12.76 7.05
C LYS A 94 7.54 -11.89 8.04
N PRO A 95 8.85 -11.64 7.85
CA PRO A 95 9.60 -10.75 8.74
C PRO A 95 8.99 -9.35 8.84
N PHE A 96 8.58 -8.75 7.71
CA PHE A 96 8.00 -7.41 7.70
C PHE A 96 6.64 -7.33 8.38
N LEU A 97 5.76 -8.30 8.12
CA LEU A 97 4.44 -8.36 8.77
C LEU A 97 4.60 -8.62 10.27
N ASP A 98 5.56 -9.45 10.68
CA ASP A 98 5.88 -9.68 12.08
C ASP A 98 6.46 -8.42 12.76
N GLU A 99 7.31 -7.65 12.07
CA GLU A 99 7.81 -6.35 12.53
C GLU A 99 6.70 -5.28 12.65
N CYS A 100 5.66 -5.36 11.82
CA CYS A 100 4.52 -4.44 11.92
C CYS A 100 3.65 -4.68 13.16
N LYS A 101 3.62 -5.91 13.71
CA LYS A 101 2.78 -6.26 14.86
C LYS A 101 3.00 -5.36 16.09
N PRO A 102 4.23 -5.20 16.63
CA PRO A 102 4.44 -4.36 17.81
C PRO A 102 4.11 -2.88 17.55
N GLU A 103 4.39 -2.38 16.34
CA GLU A 103 4.02 -1.01 15.96
C GLU A 103 2.49 -0.85 15.88
N ASN A 104 1.80 -1.85 15.32
CA ASN A 104 0.35 -1.91 15.24
C ASN A 104 -0.29 -1.92 16.64
N GLU A 105 0.17 -2.79 17.53
CA GLU A 105 -0.29 -2.85 18.93
C GLU A 105 -0.08 -1.53 19.66
N HIS A 106 1.08 -0.88 19.46
CA HIS A 106 1.36 0.41 20.06
C HIS A 106 0.37 1.48 19.59
N MET A 107 0.05 1.51 18.30
CA MET A 107 -0.94 2.44 17.75
C MET A 107 -2.36 2.16 18.24
N GLN A 108 -2.73 0.89 18.41
CA GLN A 108 -4.00 0.48 19.01
C GLN A 108 -4.10 0.92 20.47
N ARG A 109 -3.03 0.78 21.27
CA ARG A 109 -2.98 1.26 22.67
C ARG A 109 -3.15 2.78 22.78
N LYS A 110 -2.78 3.54 21.75
CA LYS A 110 -3.01 5.00 21.65
C LYS A 110 -4.43 5.37 21.18
N GLY A 111 -5.32 4.39 21.00
CA GLY A 111 -6.69 4.58 20.54
C GLY A 111 -6.83 4.77 19.03
N GLY A 112 -5.79 4.45 18.25
CA GLY A 112 -5.85 4.36 16.80
C GLY A 112 -6.37 2.98 16.34
N ILE A 113 -6.70 2.85 15.05
CA ILE A 113 -7.04 1.54 14.49
C ILE A 113 -5.79 0.65 14.38
N GLY A 114 -4.66 1.24 13.99
CA GLY A 114 -3.41 0.52 13.80
C GLY A 114 -2.59 1.01 12.63
N ILE A 115 -1.77 0.12 12.07
CA ILE A 115 -0.97 0.31 10.87
C ILE A 115 -1.41 -0.72 9.84
N CYS A 116 -1.78 -0.26 8.65
CA CYS A 116 -2.06 -1.13 7.51
C CYS A 116 -0.79 -1.26 6.66
N PRO A 117 -0.18 -2.46 6.56
CA PRO A 117 0.82 -2.72 5.54
C PRO A 117 0.12 -2.81 4.18
N ILE A 118 0.68 -2.14 3.17
CA ILE A 118 0.23 -2.22 1.78
C ILE A 118 1.39 -2.73 0.95
N PHE A 119 1.17 -3.82 0.21
CA PHE A 119 2.14 -4.35 -0.74
C PHE A 119 1.95 -3.65 -2.07
N MET A 120 2.98 -2.96 -2.54
CA MET A 120 2.95 -2.26 -3.81
C MET A 120 3.99 -2.87 -4.75
N MET A 121 3.52 -3.47 -5.86
CA MET A 121 4.38 -4.04 -6.88
C MET A 121 4.59 -3.06 -8.02
N LEU A 122 5.85 -2.72 -8.31
CA LEU A 122 6.23 -2.02 -9.52
C LEU A 122 6.48 -3.06 -10.63
N GLU A 123 5.60 -3.11 -11.62
CA GLU A 123 5.57 -4.18 -12.63
C GLU A 123 6.86 -4.26 -13.45
N GLU A 124 7.41 -3.12 -13.90
CA GLU A 124 8.59 -3.08 -14.76
C GLU A 124 9.85 -3.60 -14.06
N ALA A 125 9.99 -3.29 -12.77
CA ALA A 125 11.12 -3.72 -11.96
C ALA A 125 10.89 -5.11 -11.34
N LYS A 126 9.65 -5.62 -11.35
CA LYS A 126 9.21 -6.79 -10.57
C LYS A 126 9.61 -6.67 -9.10
N MET A 127 9.56 -5.46 -8.56
CA MET A 127 9.94 -5.15 -7.19
C MET A 127 8.70 -4.86 -6.37
N VAL A 128 8.65 -5.41 -5.17
CA VAL A 128 7.61 -5.10 -4.20
C VAL A 128 8.20 -4.19 -3.13
N ASP A 129 7.49 -3.12 -2.81
CA ASP A 129 7.71 -2.32 -1.60
C ASP A 129 6.54 -2.51 -0.63
N ILE A 130 6.84 -2.40 0.66
CA ILE A 130 5.83 -2.48 1.72
C ILE A 130 5.67 -1.10 2.32
N VAL A 131 4.52 -0.48 2.06
CA VAL A 131 4.18 0.83 2.58
C VAL A 131 3.39 0.66 3.87
N LYS A 132 3.92 1.17 4.98
CA LYS A 132 3.24 1.20 6.28
C LYS A 132 2.35 2.45 6.35
N VAL A 133 1.04 2.27 6.40
CA VAL A 133 0.09 3.37 6.47
C VAL A 133 -0.49 3.45 7.88
N LEU A 134 -0.24 4.57 8.55
CA LEU A 134 -0.89 4.85 9.82
C LEU A 134 -2.37 5.14 9.57
N LEU A 135 -3.24 4.37 10.21
CA LEU A 135 -4.68 4.51 10.10
C LEU A 135 -5.23 5.54 11.09
N PRO A 136 -6.37 6.17 10.77
CA PRO A 136 -6.96 7.17 11.64
C PRO A 136 -7.56 6.52 12.90
N LYS A 137 -8.09 7.33 13.82
CA LYS A 137 -8.91 6.81 14.92
C LYS A 137 -10.23 6.27 14.39
N PRO A 138 -10.90 5.32 15.09
CA PRO A 138 -12.18 4.75 14.64
C PRO A 138 -13.24 5.80 14.26
N VAL A 139 -13.40 6.85 15.07
CA VAL A 139 -14.37 7.93 14.79
C VAL A 139 -14.07 8.67 13.48
N ASP A 140 -12.81 8.79 13.11
CA ASP A 140 -12.41 9.49 11.88
C ASP A 140 -12.45 8.55 10.67
N ALA A 141 -12.22 7.25 10.84
CA ALA A 141 -12.51 6.26 9.80
C ALA A 141 -14.00 6.23 9.43
N VAL A 142 -14.89 6.30 10.43
CA VAL A 142 -16.35 6.43 10.20
C VAL A 142 -16.66 7.66 9.36
N LYS A 143 -16.09 8.83 9.70
CA LYS A 143 -16.30 10.06 8.92
C LYS A 143 -15.75 9.92 7.51
N MET A 144 -14.57 9.32 7.38
CA MET A 144 -13.89 9.12 6.11
C MET A 144 -14.73 8.29 5.13
N GLN A 145 -15.26 7.13 5.57
CA GLN A 145 -16.17 6.34 4.74
C GLN A 145 -17.51 7.06 4.50
N LYS A 146 -18.08 7.75 5.49
CA LYS A 146 -19.34 8.50 5.30
C LYS A 146 -19.26 9.57 4.22
N VAL A 147 -18.10 10.22 4.08
CA VAL A 147 -17.89 11.25 3.05
C VAL A 147 -17.72 10.62 1.67
N ASN A 148 -16.94 9.54 1.58
CA ASN A 148 -16.68 8.85 0.33
C ASN A 148 -16.32 7.40 0.64
N ASP A 149 -17.26 6.48 0.47
CA ASP A 149 -17.00 5.05 0.65
C ASP A 149 -16.73 4.42 -0.70
N TRP A 150 -15.46 4.07 -0.96
CA TRP A 150 -15.13 3.38 -2.21
C TRP A 150 -15.55 1.91 -2.21
N GLY A 151 -15.79 1.31 -1.04
CA GLY A 151 -16.22 -0.08 -0.87
C GLY A 151 -15.48 -1.09 -1.75
N ARG A 152 -16.22 -1.93 -2.47
CA ARG A 152 -15.66 -2.96 -3.37
C ARG A 152 -14.91 -2.38 -4.58
N ALA A 153 -15.17 -1.12 -4.94
CA ALA A 153 -14.53 -0.45 -6.06
C ALA A 153 -13.28 0.35 -5.64
N TRP A 154 -12.76 0.15 -4.42
CA TRP A 154 -11.64 0.92 -3.87
C TRP A 154 -10.42 1.01 -4.78
N SER A 155 -10.03 -0.06 -5.47
CA SER A 155 -8.82 -0.06 -6.30
C SER A 155 -8.99 0.81 -7.55
N MET A 156 -10.17 0.78 -8.17
CA MET A 156 -10.51 1.64 -9.30
C MET A 156 -10.63 3.11 -8.88
N GLN A 157 -11.29 3.38 -7.75
CA GLN A 157 -11.41 4.74 -7.23
C GLN A 157 -10.05 5.32 -6.82
N LEU A 158 -9.19 4.49 -6.22
CA LEU A 158 -7.82 4.86 -5.86
C LEU A 158 -6.99 5.18 -7.11
N ALA A 159 -7.09 4.37 -8.17
CA ALA A 159 -6.42 4.65 -9.44
C ALA A 159 -6.86 5.99 -10.03
N GLY A 160 -8.16 6.29 -10.00
CA GLY A 160 -8.71 7.59 -10.39
C GLY A 160 -8.17 8.73 -9.53
N ALA A 161 -8.21 8.58 -8.20
CA ALA A 161 -7.75 9.60 -7.26
C ALA A 161 -6.26 9.94 -7.45
N VAL A 162 -5.40 8.92 -7.58
CA VAL A 162 -3.97 9.10 -7.84
C VAL A 162 -3.72 9.75 -9.20
N GLN A 163 -4.56 9.43 -10.19
CA GLN A 163 -4.48 10.02 -11.53
C GLN A 163 -4.84 11.51 -11.56
N PHE A 164 -5.57 12.04 -10.56
CA PHE A 164 -5.99 13.46 -10.52
C PHE A 164 -5.47 14.23 -9.29
N ALA A 165 -4.58 13.62 -8.49
CA ALA A 165 -3.90 14.25 -7.35
C ALA A 165 -2.69 15.09 -7.75
#